data_AF-A0A257F1J1-F1
#
_entry.id   AF-A0A257F1J1-F1
#
_cell.length_a   1.000
_cell.length_b   1.000
_cell.length_c   1.000
_cell.angle_alpha   90.00
_cell.angle_beta   90.00
_cell.angle_gamma   90.00
#
_symmetry.space_group_name_H-M   'P 1'
#
loop_
_entity.id
_entity.type
_entity.pdbx_description
1 polymer ?
#
loop_
_entity_poly.entity_id
_entity_poly.type
_entity_poly.pdbx_seq_one_letter_code
_entity_poly.pdbx_strand_id
1 'polypeptide(L)'
;MRAARIGLQDYRRDRDLRRILPQALFSALKSASPEAALVMMAAQGAALLEWLSEEEARIETARVAATAGYSPLRHIEVMIALLAEKRLTRVV
;
A
#
# COMPACT_ATOMS: atom_id res chain seq x y z
N MET A 1 -9.74 -10.86 -6.50
CA MET A 1 -8.80 -11.56 -5.59
C MET A 1 -7.72 -12.41 -6.27
N ARG A 2 -7.96 -13.15 -7.37
CA ARG A 2 -6.91 -14.01 -7.99
C ARG A 2 -5.73 -13.21 -8.56
N ALA A 3 -6.00 -12.10 -9.27
CA ALA A 3 -4.96 -11.25 -9.88
C ALA A 3 -3.98 -10.66 -8.85
N ALA A 4 -4.48 -10.16 -7.71
CA ALA A 4 -3.63 -9.60 -6.66
C ALA A 4 -2.68 -10.64 -6.04
N ARG A 5 -3.05 -11.93 -5.99
CA ARG A 5 -2.15 -12.97 -5.50
C ARG A 5 -1.01 -13.30 -6.46
N ILE A 6 -1.26 -13.18 -7.77
CA ILE A 6 -0.24 -13.38 -8.80
C ILE A 6 0.80 -12.25 -8.70
N GLY A 7 0.34 -11.00 -8.71
CA GLY A 7 1.21 -9.82 -8.60
C GLY A 7 1.98 -9.71 -7.28
N LEU A 8 1.59 -10.47 -6.25
CA LEU A 8 2.27 -10.50 -4.96
C LEU A 8 3.70 -11.05 -5.05
N GLN A 9 3.96 -11.97 -5.98
CA GLN A 9 5.29 -12.55 -6.18
C GLN A 9 6.29 -11.53 -6.74
N ASP A 10 5.79 -10.54 -7.47
CA ASP A 10 6.58 -9.51 -8.14
C ASP A 10 6.60 -8.18 -7.38
N TYR A 11 6.00 -8.13 -6.19
CA TYR A 11 5.91 -6.93 -5.38
C TYR A 11 7.31 -6.45 -4.94
N ARG A 12 7.61 -5.20 -5.28
CA ARG A 12 8.82 -4.48 -4.90
C ARG A 12 8.41 -3.22 -4.16
N ARG A 13 8.46 -3.30 -2.83
CA ARG A 13 8.02 -2.25 -1.89
C ARG A 13 8.33 -0.83 -2.36
N ASP A 14 9.60 -0.54 -2.64
CA ASP A 14 10.01 0.81 -3.06
C ASP A 14 9.43 1.25 -4.40
N ARG A 15 9.48 0.38 -5.41
CA ARG A 15 9.02 0.68 -6.77
C ARG A 15 7.50 0.88 -6.79
N ASP A 16 6.79 -0.02 -6.12
CA ASP A 16 5.34 -0.12 -6.22
C ASP A 16 4.66 0.89 -5.30
N LEU A 17 5.15 1.09 -4.06
CA LEU A 17 4.66 2.15 -3.19
C LEU A 17 4.90 3.54 -3.80
N ARG A 18 6.01 3.75 -4.52
CA ARG A 18 6.24 5.03 -5.21
C ARG A 18 5.18 5.36 -6.27
N ARG A 19 4.57 4.35 -6.89
CA ARG A 19 3.50 4.52 -7.89
C ARG A 19 2.13 4.72 -7.28
N ILE A 20 1.91 4.15 -6.09
CA ILE A 20 0.61 4.13 -5.42
C ILE A 20 0.44 5.36 -4.50
N LEU A 21 1.46 5.63 -3.69
CA LEU A 21 1.42 6.63 -2.62
C LEU A 21 1.63 8.05 -3.15
N PRO A 22 1.03 9.05 -2.49
CA PRO A 22 1.43 10.44 -2.66
C PRO A 22 2.92 10.62 -2.36
N GLN A 23 3.59 11.49 -3.12
CA GLN A 23 5.04 11.72 -2.99
C GLN A 23 5.47 12.10 -1.57
N ALA A 24 4.65 12.89 -0.86
CA ALA A 24 4.91 13.27 0.53
C ALA A 24 4.93 12.05 1.46
N LEU A 25 3.95 11.16 1.34
CA LEU A 25 3.86 9.94 2.14
C LEU A 25 5.02 8.98 1.83
N PHE A 26 5.35 8.80 0.55
CA PHE A 26 6.48 7.96 0.14
C PHE A 26 7.82 8.48 0.69
N SER A 27 8.01 9.80 0.71
CA SER A 27 9.24 10.42 1.23
C SER A 27 9.36 10.24 2.74
N ALA A 28 8.24 10.41 3.48
CA ALA A 28 8.20 10.20 4.92
C ALA A 28 8.53 8.74 5.32
N LEU A 29 8.09 7.75 4.54
CA LEU A 29 8.43 6.34 4.74
C LEU A 29 9.93 6.03 4.57
N LYS A 30 10.67 6.90 3.89
CA LYS A 30 12.08 6.68 3.55
C LYS A 30 13.05 7.41 4.48
N SER A 31 12.57 8.34 5.31
CA SER A 31 13.41 9.28 6.06
C SER A 31 13.66 8.89 7.53
N ALA A 32 13.62 7.61 7.90
CA ALA A 32 13.89 7.20 9.29
C ALA A 32 15.39 7.30 9.64
N SER A 33 15.74 7.90 10.79
CA SER A 33 17.11 7.84 11.32
C SER A 33 17.41 6.43 11.89
N PRO A 34 18.68 6.00 11.92
CA PRO A 34 19.05 4.66 12.40
C PRO A 34 18.67 4.36 13.86
N GLU A 35 18.65 5.38 14.73
CA GLU A 35 18.54 5.23 16.19
C GLU A 35 17.08 5.07 16.67
N ALA A 36 16.13 5.71 15.99
CA ALA A 36 14.69 5.53 16.26
C ALA A 36 14.03 4.52 15.30
N ALA A 37 14.84 3.84 14.46
CA ALA A 37 14.38 3.12 13.29
C ALA A 37 13.30 2.08 13.58
N LEU A 38 13.44 1.23 14.61
CA LEU A 38 12.52 0.10 14.80
C LEU A 38 11.09 0.53 15.18
N VAL A 39 10.95 1.37 16.21
CA VAL A 39 9.63 1.88 16.65
C VAL A 39 9.00 2.75 15.57
N MET A 40 9.80 3.58 14.90
CA MET A 40 9.33 4.40 13.79
C MET A 40 8.95 3.57 12.57
N MET A 41 9.68 2.50 12.24
CA MET A 41 9.35 1.57 11.16
C MET A 41 8.05 0.81 11.45
N ALA A 42 7.83 0.39 12.70
CA ALA A 42 6.57 -0.24 13.11
C ALA A 42 5.39 0.74 13.00
N ALA A 43 5.54 1.97 13.50
CA ALA A 43 4.53 3.02 13.38
C ALA A 43 4.25 3.40 11.92
N GLN A 44 5.31 3.53 11.10
CA GLN A 44 5.21 3.76 9.66
C GLN A 44 4.52 2.60 8.93
N GLY A 45 4.78 1.36 9.35
CA GLY A 45 4.10 0.17 8.83
C GLY A 45 2.61 0.18 9.14
N ALA A 46 2.22 0.52 10.37
CA ALA A 46 0.82 0.66 10.75
C ALA A 46 0.12 1.79 9.96
N ALA A 47 0.74 2.97 9.87
CA ALA A 47 0.19 4.10 9.10
C ALA A 47 0.05 3.79 7.60
N LEU A 48 1.01 3.06 7.02
CA LEU A 48 0.93 2.60 5.63
C LEU A 48 -0.23 1.63 5.42
N LEU A 49 -0.44 0.68 6.35
CA LEU A 49 -1.54 -0.27 6.28
C LEU A 49 -2.90 0.39 6.41
N GLU A 50 -3.02 1.37 7.28
CA GLU A 50 -4.21 2.19 7.44
C GLU A 50 -4.52 2.93 6.13
N TRP A 51 -3.56 3.68 5.59
CA TRP A 51 -3.73 4.40 4.33
C TRP A 51 -4.11 3.49 3.16
N LEU A 52 -3.43 2.35 3.01
CA LEU A 52 -3.75 1.37 1.95
C LEU A 52 -5.15 0.79 2.11
N SER A 53 -5.64 0.64 3.34
CA SER A 53 -7.00 0.14 3.61
C SER A 53 -8.05 1.19 3.25
N GLU A 54 -7.81 2.46 3.59
CA GLU A 54 -8.69 3.57 3.21
C GLU A 54 -8.75 3.78 1.70
N GLU A 55 -7.60 3.75 1.02
CA GLU A 55 -7.53 3.90 -0.44
C GLU A 55 -8.22 2.74 -1.16
N GLU A 56 -8.10 1.51 -0.65
CA GLU A 56 -8.83 0.34 -1.18
C GLU A 56 -10.35 0.53 -1.06
N ALA A 57 -10.83 0.94 0.12
CA ALA A 57 -12.25 1.19 0.36
C ALA A 57 -12.81 2.32 -0.53
N ARG A 58 -12.00 3.38 -0.75
CA ARG A 58 -12.35 4.48 -1.66
C ARG A 58 -12.50 3.99 -3.09
N ILE A 59 -11.58 3.15 -3.56
CA ILE A 59 -11.63 2.59 -4.92
C ILE A 59 -12.78 1.59 -5.07
N GLU A 60 -13.07 0.78 -4.05
CA GLU A 60 -14.22 -0.13 -4.05
C GLU A 60 -15.55 0.64 -4.12
N THR A 61 -15.65 1.75 -3.39
CA THR A 61 -16.81 2.66 -3.50
C THR A 61 -16.96 3.18 -4.93
N ALA A 62 -15.85 3.63 -5.55
CA ALA A 62 -15.83 4.09 -6.94
C ALA A 62 -16.24 3.00 -7.94
N ARG A 63 -15.84 1.74 -7.69
CA ARG A 63 -16.22 0.55 -8.49
C ARG A 63 -17.72 0.30 -8.42
N VAL A 64 -18.29 0.27 -7.21
CA VAL A 64 -19.72 0.00 -6.98
C VAL A 64 -20.59 1.11 -7.57
N ALA A 65 -20.17 2.36 -7.44
CA ALA A 65 -20.88 3.52 -7.97
C ALA A 65 -20.68 3.74 -9.49
N ALA A 66 -19.92 2.88 -10.18
CA ALA A 66 -19.60 3.00 -11.61
C ALA A 66 -19.08 4.40 -12.00
N THR A 67 -18.28 5.02 -11.12
CA THR A 67 -17.79 6.39 -11.33
C THR A 67 -16.90 6.50 -12.56
N ALA A 68 -17.08 7.57 -13.34
CA ALA A 68 -16.18 7.92 -14.42
C ALA A 68 -14.81 8.27 -13.82
N GLY A 69 -13.83 7.38 -13.96
CA GLY A 69 -12.51 7.49 -13.34
C GLY A 69 -12.10 6.28 -12.50
N TYR A 70 -13.00 5.31 -12.28
CA TYR A 70 -12.61 4.02 -11.73
C TYR A 70 -11.58 3.32 -12.63
N SER A 71 -10.45 2.94 -12.05
CA SER A 71 -9.39 2.17 -12.72
C SER A 71 -9.23 0.80 -12.03
N PRO A 72 -9.64 -0.30 -12.68
CA PRO A 72 -9.42 -1.65 -12.17
C PRO A 72 -7.93 -1.95 -11.94
N LEU A 73 -7.05 -1.37 -12.77
CA LEU A 73 -5.61 -1.54 -12.64
C LEU A 73 -5.12 -0.94 -11.31
N ARG A 74 -5.51 0.30 -10.99
CA ARG A 74 -5.13 0.95 -9.72
C ARG A 74 -5.68 0.19 -8.52
N HIS A 75 -6.90 -0.35 -8.62
CA HIS A 75 -7.47 -1.18 -7.56
C HIS A 75 -6.60 -2.41 -7.28
N ILE A 76 -6.19 -3.12 -8.34
CA ILE A 76 -5.34 -4.30 -8.22
C ILE A 76 -3.98 -3.94 -7.61
N GLU A 77 -3.35 -2.83 -8.02
CA GLU A 77 -2.08 -2.36 -7.46
C GLU A 77 -2.18 -2.11 -5.95
N VAL A 78 -3.24 -1.43 -5.50
CA VAL A 78 -3.50 -1.17 -4.07
C VAL A 78 -3.75 -2.48 -3.32
N MET A 79 -4.51 -3.42 -3.89
CA MET A 79 -4.74 -4.73 -3.27
C MET A 79 -3.45 -5.55 -3.14
N ILE A 80 -2.56 -5.52 -4.14
CA ILE A 80 -1.25 -6.20 -4.08
C ILE A 80 -0.42 -5.61 -2.94
N ALA A 81 -0.29 -4.28 -2.89
CA ALA A 81 0.47 -3.59 -1.86
C ALA A 81 -0.10 -3.87 -0.46
N LEU A 82 -1.42 -3.77 -0.28
CA LEU A 82 -2.08 -4.03 1.00
C LEU A 82 -1.83 -5.47 1.49
N LEU A 83 -1.95 -6.45 0.61
CA LEU A 83 -1.69 -7.85 0.98
C LEU A 83 -0.20 -8.12 1.26
N ALA A 84 0.71 -7.47 0.55
CA ALA A 84 2.14 -7.61 0.76
C ALA A 84 2.57 -6.99 2.10
N GLU A 85 2.18 -5.74 2.36
CA GLU A 85 2.53 -5.04 3.59
C GLU A 85 1.93 -5.73 4.82
N LYS A 86 0.70 -6.26 4.73
CA LYS A 86 0.10 -7.05 5.84
C LYS A 86 0.91 -8.29 6.18
N ARG A 87 1.55 -8.92 5.18
CA ARG A 87 2.44 -10.08 5.42
C ARG A 87 3.75 -9.64 6.06
N LEU A 88 4.32 -8.52 5.61
CA LEU A 88 5.57 -7.99 6.18
C LEU A 88 5.42 -7.63 7.65
N THR A 89 4.34 -6.95 8.04
CA THR A 89 4.09 -6.56 9.44
C THR A 89 3.81 -7.76 10.37
N ARG A 90 3.40 -8.91 9.83
CA ARG A 90 3.13 -10.12 10.63
C ARG A 90 4.38 -10.97 10.92
N VAL A 91 5.47 -10.73 10.18
CA VAL A 91 6.72 -11.52 10.26
C VAL A 91 7.76 -10.82 11.16
N VAL A 92 7.45 -9.63 11.65
CA VAL A 92 8.25 -8.85 12.61
C VAL A 92 7.59 -8.92 13.98
#